data_AF-A0AAN9C2J4-F1
#
_entry.id   AF-A0AAN9C2J4-F1
#
_cell.length_a   1.000
_cell.length_b   1.000
_cell.length_c   1.000
_cell.angle_alpha   90.00
_cell.angle_beta   90.00
_cell.angle_gamma   90.00
#
_symmetry.space_group_name_H-M   'P 1'
#
loop_
_entity.id
_entity.type
_entity.pdbx_description
1 polymer ?
#
loop_
_entity_poly.entity_id
_entity_poly.type
_entity_poly.pdbx_seq_one_letter_code
_entity_poly.pdbx_strand_id
1 'polypeptide(L)'
;MAEQPKHKAPEGMESYDLGGDNDLGALSKKQQEELNKFKIKTRMENEKYLREHPEVECILAGFLGETLQKRPEDIREFAADYFTKPELPGVVQKQLEERQVLIKQNKILQKI
;
A
#
# COMPACT_ATOMS: atom_id res chain seq x y z
N MET A 1 -27.25 24.82 7.88
CA MET A 1 -25.83 24.70 8.27
C MET A 1 -25.38 23.31 7.86
N ALA A 2 -24.42 23.17 6.95
CA ALA A 2 -23.96 21.86 6.50
C ALA A 2 -23.17 21.20 7.63
N GLU A 3 -23.57 20.00 8.03
CA GLU A 3 -22.95 19.21 9.10
C GLU A 3 -21.46 19.01 8.78
N GLN A 4 -20.59 19.37 9.72
CA GLN A 4 -19.17 19.04 9.63
C GLN A 4 -19.03 17.52 9.80
N PRO A 5 -18.20 16.85 8.99
CA PRO A 5 -18.03 15.40 9.07
C PRO A 5 -17.49 15.00 10.45
N LYS A 6 -18.21 14.13 11.17
CA LYS A 6 -17.87 13.61 12.51
C LYS A 6 -16.71 12.60 12.52
N HIS A 7 -16.00 12.44 11.41
CA HIS A 7 -14.94 11.43 11.27
C HIS A 7 -13.60 12.11 11.02
N LYS A 8 -12.54 11.58 11.65
CA LYS A 8 -11.16 11.95 11.31
C LYS A 8 -11.01 11.86 9.79
N ALA A 9 -10.28 12.82 9.23
CA ALA A 9 -9.94 12.79 7.83
C ALA A 9 -9.42 11.39 7.44
N PRO A 10 -9.82 10.85 6.28
CA PRO A 10 -9.27 9.59 5.80
C PRO A 10 -7.73 9.67 5.80
N GLU A 11 -7.03 8.63 6.30
CA GLU A 11 -5.55 8.65 6.35
C GLU A 11 -4.97 8.98 4.96
N GLY A 12 -4.02 9.91 4.88
CA GLY A 12 -3.51 10.46 3.60
C GLY A 12 -4.24 11.70 3.09
N MET A 13 -5.13 12.32 3.89
CA MET A 13 -5.44 13.73 3.76
C MET A 13 -4.37 14.54 4.48
N GLU A 14 -3.64 15.34 3.71
CA GLU A 14 -2.65 16.26 4.26
C GLU A 14 -3.35 17.41 4.98
N SER A 15 -2.67 18.08 5.89
CA SER A 15 -3.28 19.13 6.74
C SER A 15 -3.85 20.30 5.94
N TYR A 16 -3.35 20.53 4.72
CA TYR A 16 -3.84 21.57 3.80
C TYR A 16 -5.09 21.15 3.01
N ASP A 17 -5.46 19.86 2.98
CA ASP A 17 -6.68 19.37 2.34
C ASP A 17 -7.93 19.62 3.20
N LEU A 18 -7.77 19.98 4.49
CA LEU A 18 -8.87 19.93 5.46
C LEU A 18 -9.47 21.29 5.82
N GLY A 19 -8.80 22.40 5.47
CA GLY A 19 -9.20 23.73 5.89
C GLY A 19 -9.06 23.92 7.41
N GLY A 20 -8.42 25.01 7.83
CA GLY A 20 -8.35 25.37 9.26
C GLY A 20 -9.67 25.97 9.77
N ASP A 21 -9.75 26.26 11.07
CA ASP A 21 -10.95 26.84 11.72
C ASP A 21 -11.48 28.13 11.06
N ASN A 22 -10.65 28.85 10.29
CA ASN A 22 -11.01 30.06 9.54
C ASN A 22 -10.53 30.06 8.08
N ASP A 23 -10.12 28.91 7.55
CA ASP A 23 -9.63 28.79 6.18
C ASP A 23 -10.42 27.69 5.47
N LEU A 24 -11.05 28.02 4.33
CA LEU A 24 -11.83 27.04 3.56
C LEU A 24 -10.96 25.91 2.99
N GLY A 25 -9.64 25.93 3.23
CA GLY A 25 -8.69 25.10 2.51
C GLY A 25 -8.62 25.54 1.05
N ALA A 26 -7.73 24.94 0.28
CA ALA A 26 -7.63 25.26 -1.15
C ALA A 26 -8.90 24.86 -1.95
N LEU A 27 -9.81 24.09 -1.35
CA LEU A 27 -10.96 23.47 -2.00
C LEU A 27 -12.29 23.95 -1.41
N SER A 28 -13.24 24.30 -2.27
CA SER A 28 -14.62 24.50 -1.85
C SER A 28 -15.23 23.20 -1.28
N LYS A 29 -16.28 23.31 -0.47
CA LYS A 29 -16.98 22.15 0.11
C LYS A 29 -17.37 21.08 -0.92
N LYS A 30 -17.86 21.52 -2.08
CA LYS A 30 -18.22 20.60 -3.18
C LYS A 30 -16.98 19.88 -3.74
N GLN A 31 -15.89 20.60 -3.95
CA GLN A 31 -14.63 19.99 -4.41
C GLN A 31 -14.07 19.01 -3.38
N GLN A 32 -14.21 19.31 -2.08
CA GLN A 32 -13.81 18.40 -1.02
C GLN A 32 -14.63 17.10 -1.03
N GLU A 33 -15.95 17.19 -1.21
CA GLU A 33 -16.81 16.01 -1.30
C GLU A 33 -16.49 15.14 -2.53
N GLU A 34 -16.23 15.76 -3.68
CA GLU A 34 -15.82 15.06 -4.90
C GLU A 34 -14.45 14.39 -4.73
N LEU A 35 -13.48 15.10 -4.13
CA LEU A 35 -12.16 14.56 -3.81
C LEU A 35 -12.25 13.38 -2.86
N ASN A 36 -13.09 13.46 -1.82
CA ASN A 36 -13.28 12.38 -0.87
C ASN A 36 -13.84 11.12 -1.55
N LYS A 37 -14.87 11.27 -2.40
CA LYS A 37 -15.44 10.15 -3.17
C LYS A 37 -14.39 9.51 -4.09
N PHE A 38 -13.60 10.34 -4.76
CA PHE A 38 -12.51 9.89 -5.62
C PHE A 38 -11.45 9.11 -4.83
N LYS A 39 -10.92 9.69 -3.73
CA LYS A 39 -9.91 9.03 -2.87
C LYS A 39 -10.43 7.71 -2.30
N ILE A 40 -11.69 7.62 -1.87
CA ILE A 40 -12.28 6.36 -1.38
C ILE A 40 -12.25 5.30 -2.48
N LYS A 41 -12.73 5.64 -3.68
CA LYS A 41 -12.73 4.72 -4.82
C LYS A 41 -11.31 4.25 -5.16
N THR A 42 -10.35 5.18 -5.26
CA THR A 42 -8.95 4.85 -5.55
C THR A 42 -8.34 3.92 -4.49
N ARG A 43 -8.64 4.13 -3.20
CA ARG A 43 -8.13 3.25 -2.13
C ARG A 43 -8.68 1.83 -2.25
N MET A 44 -9.97 1.69 -2.55
CA MET A 44 -10.57 0.37 -2.79
C MET A 44 -9.93 -0.33 -3.99
N GLU A 45 -9.68 0.41 -5.08
CA GLU A 45 -9.03 -0.13 -6.27
C GLU A 45 -7.58 -0.55 -5.99
N ASN A 46 -6.82 0.26 -5.26
CA ASN A 46 -5.45 -0.07 -4.85
C ASN A 46 -5.40 -1.32 -3.96
N GLU A 47 -6.31 -1.43 -2.98
CA GLU A 47 -6.38 -2.60 -2.11
C GLU A 47 -6.77 -3.86 -2.89
N LYS A 48 -7.72 -3.74 -3.82
CA LYS A 48 -8.09 -4.84 -4.71
C LYS A 48 -6.89 -5.28 -5.55
N TYR A 49 -6.15 -4.34 -6.13
CA TYR A 49 -4.94 -4.63 -6.90
C TYR A 49 -3.90 -5.36 -6.03
N LEU A 50 -3.54 -4.84 -4.86
CA LEU A 50 -2.56 -5.49 -3.99
C LEU A 50 -2.99 -6.89 -3.53
N ARG A 51 -4.30 -7.13 -3.37
CA ARG A 51 -4.86 -8.45 -3.04
C ARG A 51 -4.78 -9.43 -4.22
N GLU A 52 -4.99 -8.94 -5.44
CA GLU A 52 -4.94 -9.73 -6.68
C GLU A 52 -3.49 -9.99 -7.14
N HIS A 53 -2.54 -9.16 -6.68
CA HIS A 53 -1.13 -9.18 -7.08
C HIS A 53 -0.18 -9.50 -5.91
N PRO A 54 -0.19 -10.75 -5.38
CA PRO A 54 0.68 -11.16 -4.27
C PRO A 54 2.18 -11.07 -4.58
N GLU A 55 2.57 -11.00 -5.86
CA GLU A 55 3.95 -10.79 -6.30
C GLU A 55 4.53 -9.49 -5.77
N VAL A 56 3.70 -8.44 -5.66
CA VAL A 56 4.13 -7.14 -5.13
C VAL A 56 4.50 -7.27 -3.66
N GLU A 57 3.71 -8.03 -2.89
CA GLU A 57 4.01 -8.30 -1.47
C GLU A 57 5.31 -9.09 -1.32
N CYS A 58 5.53 -10.13 -2.13
CA CYS A 58 6.77 -10.92 -2.12
C CYS A 58 8.00 -10.05 -2.44
N ILE A 59 7.92 -9.22 -3.48
CA ILE A 59 8.98 -8.29 -3.87
C ILE A 59 9.34 -7.35 -2.71
N LEU A 60 8.32 -6.71 -2.11
CA LEU A 60 8.51 -5.75 -1.02
C LEU A 60 9.04 -6.41 0.25
N ALA A 61 8.51 -7.58 0.62
CA ALA A 61 8.97 -8.33 1.78
C ALA A 61 10.42 -8.78 1.62
N GLY A 62 10.81 -9.26 0.44
CA GLY A 62 12.20 -9.61 0.13
C GLY A 62 13.14 -8.41 0.23
N PHE A 63 12.75 -7.26 -0.34
CA PHE A 63 13.54 -6.04 -0.28
C PHE A 63 13.73 -5.55 1.16
N LEU A 64 12.64 -5.48 1.93
CA LEU A 64 12.69 -5.07 3.34
C LEU A 64 13.52 -6.04 4.18
N GLY A 65 13.39 -7.35 3.93
CA GLY A 65 14.20 -8.38 4.58
C GLY A 65 15.69 -8.16 4.36
N GLU A 66 16.13 -8.00 3.10
CA GLU A 66 17.54 -7.74 2.81
C GLU A 66 18.01 -6.39 3.37
N THR A 67 17.16 -5.35 3.31
CA THR A 67 17.49 -4.02 3.84
C THR A 67 17.72 -4.06 5.35
N LEU A 68 16.84 -4.72 6.09
CA LEU A 68 16.95 -4.86 7.55
C LEU A 68 18.14 -5.73 7.96
N GLN A 69 18.48 -6.73 7.14
CA GLN A 69 19.62 -7.63 7.38
C GLN A 69 20.96 -6.96 7.09
N LYS A 70 21.08 -6.26 5.95
CA LYS A 70 22.33 -5.66 5.48
C LYS A 70 22.57 -4.25 6.03
N ARG A 71 21.51 -3.53 6.41
CA ARG A 71 21.54 -2.15 6.93
C ARG A 71 22.44 -1.23 6.07
N PRO A 72 22.12 -1.06 4.78
CA PRO A 72 22.94 -0.25 3.88
C PRO A 72 22.97 1.23 4.33
N GLU A 73 24.09 1.91 4.05
CA GLU A 73 24.24 3.34 4.33
C GLU A 73 23.41 4.19 3.35
N ASP A 74 23.38 3.85 2.05
CA ASP A 74 22.46 4.45 1.07
C ASP A 74 21.39 3.45 0.63
N ILE A 75 20.17 3.68 1.11
CA ILE A 75 19.00 2.85 0.83
C ILE A 75 18.56 2.96 -0.64
N ARG A 76 18.81 4.09 -1.30
CA ARG A 76 18.36 4.32 -2.69
C ARG A 76 19.24 3.57 -3.66
N GLU A 77 20.56 3.61 -3.46
CA GLU A 77 21.50 2.80 -4.24
C GLU A 77 21.22 1.32 -4.04
N PHE A 78 21.01 0.90 -2.79
CA PHE A 78 20.62 -0.48 -2.49
C PHE A 78 19.30 -0.90 -3.17
N ALA A 79 18.30 -0.01 -3.23
CA ALA A 79 17.05 -0.26 -3.93
C ALA A 79 17.25 -0.40 -5.44
N ALA A 80 18.04 0.49 -6.05
CA ALA A 80 18.38 0.38 -7.47
C ALA A 80 19.05 -0.97 -7.76
N ASP A 81 20.08 -1.34 -7.01
CA ASP A 81 20.75 -2.61 -7.17
C ASP A 81 19.80 -3.79 -6.96
N TYR A 82 18.95 -3.75 -5.94
CA TYR A 82 18.01 -4.84 -5.65
C TYR A 82 16.98 -5.04 -6.76
N PHE A 83 16.30 -3.98 -7.20
CA PHE A 83 15.22 -4.07 -8.18
C PHE A 83 15.70 -4.28 -9.62
N THR A 84 16.99 -4.04 -9.90
CA THR A 84 17.58 -4.24 -11.23
C THR A 84 18.24 -5.62 -11.39
N LYS A 85 18.25 -6.46 -10.34
CA LYS A 85 18.78 -7.84 -10.41
C LYS A 85 17.99 -8.67 -11.44
N PRO A 86 18.65 -9.25 -12.45
CA PRO A 86 17.97 -10.08 -13.46
C PRO A 86 17.40 -11.38 -12.88
N GLU A 87 17.89 -11.83 -11.72
CA GLU A 87 17.42 -13.03 -11.03
C GLU A 87 16.15 -12.78 -10.20
N LEU A 88 15.84 -11.51 -9.89
CA LEU A 88 14.73 -11.14 -9.01
C LEU A 88 13.39 -11.75 -9.44
N PRO A 89 12.99 -11.75 -10.73
CA PRO A 89 11.73 -12.37 -11.15
C PRO A 89 11.67 -13.87 -10.82
N GLY A 90 12.78 -14.59 -10.96
CA GLY A 90 12.85 -16.03 -10.65
C GLY A 90 12.72 -16.29 -9.14
N VAL A 91 13.35 -15.45 -8.32
CA VAL A 91 13.23 -15.51 -6.86
C VAL A 91 11.79 -15.27 -6.41
N VAL A 92 11.15 -14.24 -6.98
CA VAL A 92 9.75 -13.89 -6.65
C VAL A 92 8.80 -15.00 -7.08
N GLN A 93 8.98 -15.56 -8.27
CA GLN A 93 8.17 -16.67 -8.76
C GLN A 93 8.22 -17.88 -7.81
N LYS A 94 9.43 -18.23 -7.35
CA LYS A 94 9.61 -19.32 -6.37
C LYS A 94 8.91 -19.02 -5.04
N GLN A 95 9.05 -17.80 -4.52
CA GLN A 95 8.38 -17.39 -3.28
C GLN A 95 6.85 -17.44 -3.40
N LEU A 96 6.30 -17.09 -4.56
CA LEU A 96 4.87 -17.18 -4.84
C LEU A 96 4.37 -18.61 -4.80
N GLU A 97 5.10 -19.55 -5.40
CA GLU A 97 4.76 -20.97 -5.39
C GLU A 97 4.78 -21.52 -3.95
N GLU A 98 5.82 -21.23 -3.19
CA GLU A 98 5.94 -21.61 -1.78
C GLU A 98 4.77 -21.06 -0.94
N ARG A 99 4.42 -19.78 -1.13
CA ARG A 99 3.28 -19.14 -0.47
C ARG A 99 1.96 -19.82 -0.82
N GLN A 100 1.75 -20.16 -2.09
CA GLN A 100 0.53 -20.85 -2.52
C GLN A 100 0.41 -22.24 -1.88
N VAL A 101 1.52 -22.97 -1.77
CA VAL A 101 1.56 -24.27 -1.08
C VAL A 101 1.18 -24.10 0.39
N LEU A 102 1.76 -23.13 1.10
CA LEU A 102 1.43 -22.84 2.49
C LEU A 102 -0.05 -22.46 2.68
N ILE A 103 -0.61 -21.66 1.79
CA ILE A 103 -2.04 -21.29 1.85
C ILE A 103 -2.92 -22.53 1.67
N LYS A 104 -2.59 -23.43 0.75
CA LYS A 104 -3.34 -24.69 0.54
C LYS A 104 -3.27 -25.58 1.79
N GLN A 105 -2.09 -25.72 2.39
CA GLN A 105 -1.90 -26.52 3.61
C GLN A 105 -2.69 -25.94 4.79
N ASN A 106 -2.63 -24.63 5.03
CA ASN A 106 -3.38 -23.97 6.11
C ASN A 106 -4.89 -24.14 5.95
N LYS A 107 -5.40 -24.07 4.70
CA LYS A 107 -6.83 -24.32 4.41
C LYS A 107 -7.26 -25.76 4.69
N ILE A 108 -6.35 -26.73 4.54
CA ILE A 108 -6.64 -28.14 4.86
C ILE A 108 -6.69 -28.32 6.38
N LEU A 109 -5.74 -27.75 7.11
CA LEU A 109 -5.69 -27.80 8.57
C LEU A 109 -6.92 -27.16 9.24
N GLN A 110 -7.45 -26.08 8.67
CA GLN A 110 -8.66 -25.41 9.19
C GLN A 110 -9.97 -26.16 8.91
N LYS A 111 -9.95 -27.18 8.06
CA LYS A 111 -11.13 -27.98 7.68
C LYS A 111 -11.24 -29.33 8.40
N ILE A 112 -10.25 -29.66 9.23
CA ILE A 112 -10.21 -30.86 10.09
C ILE A 112 -10.51 -30.41 11.52
#